data_AF-A0A966YHJ4-F1
#
_entry.id   AF-A0A966YHJ4-F1
#
_cell.length_a   1.000
_cell.length_b   1.000
_cell.length_c   1.000
_cell.angle_alpha   90.00
_cell.angle_beta   90.00
_cell.angle_gamma   90.00
#
_symmetry.space_group_name_H-M   'P 1'
#
loop_
_entity.id
_entity.type
_entity.pdbx_description
1 polymer ?
#
loop_
_entity_poly.entity_id
_entity_poly.type
_entity_poly.pdbx_seq_one_letter_code
_entity_poly.pdbx_strand_id
1 'polypeptide(L)'
;MNIFSVSSMQGAASVGGVKGVESTAATGRTAAEGLGSVNDGVSLSVDAVQAASSASDIRLDRVNAIKAAIADGSYETPEKLDIALDRLLDRLS
;
A
#
# COMPACT_ATOMS: atom_id res chain seq x y z
N MET A 1 -8.50 -13.05 -29.19
CA MET A 1 -7.25 -13.13 -28.41
C MET A 1 -6.35 -12.01 -28.91
N ASN A 2 -6.29 -10.89 -28.19
CA ASN A 2 -5.58 -9.69 -28.63
C ASN A 2 -4.23 -9.64 -27.92
N ILE A 3 -3.15 -9.77 -28.68
CA ILE A 3 -1.76 -9.69 -28.18
C ILE A 3 -1.26 -8.29 -28.50
N PHE A 4 -0.99 -7.49 -27.46
CA PHE A 4 -0.34 -6.20 -27.60
C PHE A 4 1.17 -6.43 -27.72
N SER A 5 1.74 -6.09 -28.88
CA SER A 5 3.19 -6.07 -29.09
C SER A 5 3.76 -4.75 -28.59
N VAL A 6 4.80 -4.80 -27.75
CA VAL A 6 5.60 -3.64 -27.36
C VAL A 6 6.66 -3.37 -28.42
N SER A 7 6.45 -2.35 -29.25
CA SER A 7 7.38 -1.97 -30.32
C SER A 7 8.19 -0.72 -29.96
N SER A 8 9.50 -0.97 -29.91
CA SER A 8 10.68 -0.12 -30.15
C SER A 8 10.96 1.08 -29.23
N MET A 9 12.07 0.89 -28.49
CA MET A 9 12.99 1.92 -28.02
C MET A 9 13.35 2.90 -29.14
N GLN A 10 13.16 4.20 -28.91
CA GLN A 10 13.75 5.24 -29.75
C GLN A 10 14.90 5.89 -28.96
N GLY A 11 16.10 5.75 -29.52
CA GLY A 11 17.37 6.08 -28.90
C GLY A 11 17.58 7.58 -28.63
N ALA A 12 18.47 7.83 -27.67
CA ALA A 12 18.92 9.16 -27.28
C ALA A 12 19.41 9.96 -28.49
N ALA A 13 18.84 11.15 -28.68
CA ALA A 13 19.48 12.20 -29.47
C ALA A 13 20.24 13.12 -28.50
N SER A 14 21.57 13.05 -28.54
CA SER A 14 22.47 14.07 -28.02
C SER A 14 22.86 15.01 -29.16
N VAL A 15 22.89 16.32 -28.88
CA VAL A 15 23.55 17.46 -29.58
C VAL A 15 22.78 18.71 -29.14
N GLY A 16 23.35 19.82 -28.67
CA GLY A 16 24.72 20.26 -28.51
C GLY A 16 24.72 21.79 -28.27
N GLY A 17 25.76 22.31 -27.61
CA GLY A 17 26.13 23.73 -27.65
C GLY A 17 25.92 24.52 -26.35
N VAL A 18 27.04 24.98 -25.76
CA VAL A 18 27.04 26.05 -24.75
C VAL A 18 26.86 27.39 -25.43
N LYS A 19 25.86 28.17 -25.04
CA LYS A 19 25.76 29.57 -25.48
C LYS A 19 25.14 30.44 -24.39
N GLY A 20 26.00 31.32 -23.87
CA GLY A 20 25.65 32.73 -23.64
C GLY A 20 24.80 33.04 -22.42
N VAL A 21 25.39 33.82 -21.54
CA VAL A 21 24.74 34.52 -20.43
C VAL A 21 23.61 35.43 -20.91
N GLU A 22 22.37 34.94 -20.86
CA GLU A 22 21.17 35.78 -20.80
C GLU A 22 19.99 34.94 -20.33
N SER A 23 19.64 35.09 -19.05
CA SER A 23 18.27 35.11 -18.52
C SER A 23 18.28 34.72 -17.03
N THR A 24 18.43 35.72 -16.16
CA THR A 24 18.02 35.68 -14.75
C THR A 24 16.49 35.47 -14.57
N ALA A 25 15.77 35.08 -15.62
CA ALA A 25 14.34 34.74 -15.61
C ALA A 25 14.05 33.23 -15.77
N ALA A 26 15.08 32.38 -15.75
CA ALA A 26 14.93 30.91 -15.77
C ALA A 26 15.17 30.23 -14.42
N THR A 27 15.69 30.93 -13.40
CA THR A 27 15.90 30.37 -12.05
C THR A 27 14.63 30.36 -11.19
N GLY A 28 13.56 31.04 -11.62
CA GLY A 28 12.32 31.14 -10.84
C GLY A 28 11.23 30.11 -11.16
N ARG A 29 11.36 29.34 -12.26
CA ARG A 29 10.35 28.35 -12.65
C ARG A 29 10.75 26.91 -12.32
N THR A 30 12.04 26.58 -12.31
CA THR A 30 12.51 25.22 -11.98
C THR A 30 12.55 24.93 -10.49
N ALA A 31 12.35 25.93 -9.62
CA ALA A 31 12.24 25.74 -8.17
C ALA A 31 10.79 25.60 -7.66
N ALA A 32 9.79 25.83 -8.52
CA ALA A 32 8.37 25.81 -8.15
C ALA A 32 7.61 24.57 -8.64
N GLU A 33 8.22 23.74 -9.48
CA GLU A 33 7.71 22.39 -9.79
C GLU A 33 8.45 21.40 -8.90
N GLY A 34 8.16 21.50 -7.60
CA GLY A 34 8.48 20.44 -6.65
C GLY A 34 7.93 19.13 -7.19
N LEU A 35 8.75 18.08 -7.15
CA LEU A 35 8.41 16.71 -7.51
C LEU A 35 6.98 16.41 -7.04
N GLY A 36 6.02 16.44 -7.98
CA GLY A 36 4.64 16.11 -7.70
C GLY A 36 4.61 14.71 -7.10
N SER A 37 3.80 14.52 -6.05
CA SER A 37 3.72 13.24 -5.35
C SER A 37 3.43 12.11 -6.34
N VAL A 38 4.39 11.19 -6.47
CA VAL A 38 4.23 9.98 -7.27
C VAL A 38 3.19 9.12 -6.57
N ASN A 39 2.00 9.00 -7.15
CA ASN A 39 0.96 8.10 -6.68
C ASN A 39 1.07 6.80 -7.45
N ASP A 40 1.63 5.78 -6.80
CA ASP A 40 1.61 4.40 -7.28
C ASP A 40 0.35 3.70 -6.72
N GLY A 41 -0.40 3.04 -7.59
CA GLY A 41 -1.71 2.47 -7.26
C GLY A 41 -1.89 1.12 -7.91
N VAL A 42 -2.13 0.10 -7.08
CA VAL A 42 -2.43 -1.25 -7.55
C VAL A 42 -3.94 -1.49 -7.46
N SER A 43 -4.55 -1.91 -8.57
CA SER A 43 -5.96 -2.30 -8.59
C SER A 43 -6.11 -3.78 -8.22
N LEU A 44 -6.90 -4.06 -7.19
CA LEU A 44 -7.24 -5.42 -6.77
C LEU A 44 -8.66 -5.75 -7.26
N SER A 45 -8.83 -6.92 -7.86
CA SER A 45 -10.17 -7.40 -8.20
C SER A 45 -10.91 -7.88 -6.95
N VAL A 46 -12.22 -7.59 -6.89
CA VAL A 46 -13.09 -8.03 -5.79
C VAL A 46 -13.06 -9.54 -5.60
N ASP A 47 -13.01 -10.29 -6.71
CA ASP A 47 -12.94 -11.75 -6.70
C ASP A 47 -11.63 -12.26 -6.10
N ALA A 48 -10.50 -11.60 -6.37
CA ALA A 48 -9.21 -11.99 -5.81
C ALA A 48 -9.16 -11.77 -4.29
N VAL A 49 -9.75 -10.67 -3.80
CA VAL A 49 -9.86 -10.40 -2.36
C VAL A 49 -10.75 -11.44 -1.68
N GLN A 50 -11.91 -11.74 -2.28
CA GLN A 50 -12.85 -12.74 -1.75
C GLN A 50 -12.25 -14.15 -1.75
N ALA A 51 -11.51 -14.52 -2.80
CA ALA A 51 -10.81 -15.81 -2.89
C ALA A 51 -9.71 -15.91 -1.82
N ALA A 52 -8.94 -14.85 -1.59
CA ALA A 52 -7.91 -14.83 -0.54
C ALA A 52 -8.51 -14.97 0.88
N SER A 53 -9.65 -14.32 1.13
CA SER A 53 -10.38 -14.48 2.39
C SER A 53 -10.93 -15.90 2.57
N SER A 54 -11.32 -16.57 1.49
CA SER A 54 -11.88 -17.93 1.52
C SER A 54 -10.80 -19.02 1.55
N ALA A 55 -9.59 -18.72 1.08
CA ALA A 55 -8.44 -19.63 1.11
C ALA A 55 -7.81 -19.75 2.51
N SER A 56 -8.12 -18.81 3.40
CA SER A 56 -7.73 -18.87 4.80
C SER A 56 -8.62 -19.90 5.51
N ASP A 57 -8.10 -21.10 5.76
CA ASP A 57 -8.84 -22.17 6.43
C ASP A 57 -9.19 -21.74 7.86
N ILE A 58 -10.41 -21.21 8.03
CA ILE A 58 -10.89 -20.76 9.33
C ILE A 58 -11.09 -22.01 10.17
N ARG A 59 -10.29 -22.13 11.24
CA ARG A 59 -10.47 -23.19 12.23
C ARG A 59 -11.74 -22.94 13.03
N LEU A 60 -12.87 -23.37 12.48
CA LEU A 60 -14.21 -23.20 13.06
C LEU A 60 -14.30 -23.79 14.47
N ASP A 61 -13.59 -24.89 14.74
CA ASP A 61 -13.47 -25.46 16.08
C ASP A 61 -12.93 -24.44 17.10
N ARG A 62 -11.82 -23.77 16.77
CA ARG A 62 -11.21 -22.74 17.63
C ARG A 62 -12.13 -21.54 17.79
N VAL A 63 -12.83 -21.14 16.73
CA VAL A 63 -13.82 -20.06 16.78
C VAL A 63 -14.96 -20.42 17.72
N ASN A 64 -15.48 -21.64 17.64
CA ASN A 64 -16.57 -22.10 18.50
C ASN A 64 -16.13 -22.20 19.97
N ALA A 65 -14.92 -22.71 20.24
CA ALA A 65 -14.35 -22.74 21.59
C ALA A 65 -14.20 -21.33 22.19
N ILE A 66 -13.71 -20.38 21.41
CA ILE A 66 -13.59 -18.97 21.84
C ILE A 66 -14.98 -18.37 22.09
N LYS A 67 -15.95 -18.57 21.20
CA LYS A 67 -17.33 -18.10 21.39
C LYS A 67 -17.95 -18.66 22.67
N ALA A 68 -17.74 -19.94 22.96
CA ALA A 68 -18.21 -20.55 24.19
C ALA A 68 -17.56 -19.92 25.43
N ALA A 69 -16.24 -19.71 25.42
CA ALA A 69 -15.53 -19.05 26.52
C ALA A 69 -15.98 -17.60 26.74
N ILE A 70 -16.37 -16.88 25.67
CA ILE A 70 -16.93 -15.52 25.77
C ILE A 70 -18.31 -15.57 26.41
N ALA A 71 -19.17 -16.50 25.97
CA ALA A 71 -20.52 -16.65 26.53
C ALA A 71 -20.50 -17.06 28.01
N ASP A 72 -19.52 -17.87 28.41
CA ASP A 72 -19.28 -18.29 29.80
C ASP A 72 -18.58 -17.20 30.64
N GLY A 73 -18.05 -16.14 30.02
CA GLY A 73 -17.33 -15.07 30.70
C GLY A 73 -15.88 -15.41 31.08
N SER A 74 -15.43 -16.65 30.90
CA SER A 74 -14.05 -17.10 31.14
C SER A 74 -13.04 -16.57 30.11
N TYR A 75 -13.51 -15.94 29.02
CA TYR A 75 -12.63 -15.38 28.01
C TYR A 75 -11.79 -14.21 28.54
N GLU A 76 -12.37 -13.34 29.37
CA GLU A 76 -11.72 -12.14 29.88
C GLU A 76 -10.85 -12.46 31.08
N THR A 77 -9.53 -12.50 30.86
CA THR A 77 -8.54 -12.66 31.93
C THR A 77 -7.65 -11.43 31.99
N PRO A 78 -7.07 -11.08 33.15
CA PRO A 78 -6.19 -9.92 33.29
C PRO A 78 -5.08 -9.92 32.25
N GLU A 79 -4.47 -11.07 31.98
CA GLU A 79 -3.35 -11.22 31.05
C GLU A 79 -3.77 -10.94 29.60
N LYS A 80 -4.97 -11.37 29.19
CA LYS A 80 -5.48 -11.07 27.85
C LYS A 80 -5.86 -9.61 27.68
N LEU A 81 -6.32 -8.98 28.76
CA LEU A 81 -6.72 -7.58 28.78
C LEU A 81 -5.49 -6.66 28.64
N ASP A 82 -4.41 -6.95 29.36
CA ASP A 82 -3.12 -6.26 29.20
C ASP A 82 -2.61 -6.34 27.77
N ILE A 83 -2.59 -7.55 27.20
CA ILE A 83 -2.17 -7.78 25.81
C ILE A 83 -3.08 -7.04 24.80
N ALA A 84 -4.38 -7.00 25.07
CA ALA A 84 -5.33 -6.31 24.19
C ALA A 84 -5.13 -4.78 24.23
N LEU A 85 -4.84 -4.23 25.40
CA LEU A 85 -4.52 -2.82 25.57
C LEU A 85 -3.21 -2.45 24.87
N ASP A 86 -2.15 -3.23 25.05
CA ASP A 86 -0.87 -3.01 24.38
C ASP A 86 -1.04 -2.98 22.86
N ARG A 87 -1.73 -3.98 22.29
CA ARG A 87 -2.01 -4.02 20.84
C ARG A 87 -2.87 -2.87 20.35
N LEU A 88 -3.80 -2.39 21.18
CA LEU A 88 -4.64 -1.26 20.83
C LEU A 88 -3.81 0.02 20.76
N LEU A 89 -2.91 0.24 21.73
CA LEU A 89 -2.02 1.39 21.76
C LEU A 89 -1.02 1.36 20.60
N ASP A 90 -0.42 0.20 20.31
CA ASP A 90 0.45 -0.01 19.13
C ASP A 90 -0.27 0.32 17.82
N ARG A 91 -1.58 0.04 17.73
CA ARG A 91 -2.37 0.34 16.53
C ARG A 91 -2.67 1.83 16.37
N LEU A 92 -2.67 2.59 17.47
CA LEU A 92 -2.97 4.02 17.46
C LEU A 92 -1.74 4.90 17.24
N SER A 93 -0.53 4.37 17.47
CA SER A 93 0.73 5.04 17.12
C SER A 93 1.04 4.95 15.63
#